data_AF-A0A9X2J5F7-F1
#
_entry.id   AF-A0A9X2J5F7-F1
#
_cell.length_a   1.000
_cell.length_b   1.000
_cell.length_c   1.000
_cell.angle_alpha   90.00
_cell.angle_beta   90.00
_cell.angle_gamma   90.00
#
_symmetry.space_group_name_H-M   'P 1'
#
loop_
_entity.id
_entity.type
_entity.pdbx_description
1 polymer ?
#
loop_
_entity_poly.entity_id
_entity_poly.type
_entity_poly.pdbx_seq_one_letter_code
_entity_poly.pdbx_strand_id
1 'polypeptide(L)'
;MTNFKNVRNVLMLTVAAGALAACGADDVASPGEGVIVVPTPTPTPTPTPTPTPTPTPTGGPAADCPTGTTNAGTVDVLGNSADERRVCQISGTITSDLFLPNNAGTIYSLSGKVQVGTDAGGDANNPTGMQATLTIEEGVTIFGASGADFLAVNRGSQLIVDGRADNPVVMTSRANVVGDAVESSTGDWGGLVLLGRAPIGDCLSGTPATPESCESPVEGTSGSLYGGNAANDTSGRIEYLQVRYAGFQVDLNNELNGITLAGVGAGTIFNHVQVHNNSDDGIEWFGGRVNNYNLVLTGNEDEAIDYDSGYQGLTQFVIIDNTSGRGDKLIEIDSSDKPFDNIPSTDVEILNMTAVTSETGKVINARAGTDLSIYNSVVVTGGGFCLDIDNSETVTNMTDEEATPLRSVLLDCGTPAYDDGNGGVSAATIAALFDANSNADYTNSLTDTFVNGGTEAAATAAADFSALENSAAVQAAAYVGAVNGAADTWWQGWTCDLPGQASCLDIPAAGN
;
A
#
# COMPACT_ATOMS: atom_id res chain seq x y z
N MET A 1 -73.80 -8.70 -10.98
CA MET A 1 -74.97 -9.27 -10.27
C MET A 1 -74.69 -10.78 -10.20
N THR A 2 -74.44 -11.44 -9.09
CA THR A 2 -75.17 -11.49 -7.80
C THR A 2 -74.28 -12.18 -6.76
N ASN A 3 -74.35 -11.71 -5.51
CA ASN A 3 -73.80 -12.32 -4.29
C ASN A 3 -74.26 -13.77 -4.09
N PHE A 4 -73.45 -14.63 -3.45
CA PHE A 4 -73.93 -15.55 -2.39
C PHE A 4 -72.81 -15.92 -1.40
N LYS A 5 -73.15 -15.78 -0.12
CA LYS A 5 -72.35 -16.03 1.09
C LYS A 5 -72.50 -17.48 1.58
N ASN A 6 -71.53 -17.87 2.41
CA ASN A 6 -71.53 -18.92 3.45
C ASN A 6 -71.40 -20.38 2.98
N VAL A 7 -70.37 -21.08 3.46
CA VAL A 7 -70.49 -22.13 4.49
C VAL A 7 -69.12 -22.30 5.17
N ARG A 8 -69.09 -21.95 6.47
CA ARG A 8 -68.04 -22.25 7.44
C ARG A 8 -68.45 -23.56 8.11
N ASN A 9 -67.53 -24.52 8.22
CA ASN A 9 -67.48 -25.69 9.14
C ASN A 9 -67.08 -26.98 8.41
N VAL A 10 -66.39 -27.87 9.14
CA VAL A 10 -65.79 -29.17 8.74
C VAL A 10 -64.36 -28.94 8.21
N LEU A 11 -63.26 -29.27 8.91
CA LEU A 11 -62.94 -30.53 9.60
C LEU A 11 -61.72 -30.28 10.54
N MET A 12 -61.85 -30.52 11.84
CA MET A 12 -60.69 -30.69 12.75
C MET A 12 -60.96 -31.93 13.58
N LEU A 13 -60.15 -32.97 13.37
CA LEU A 13 -60.28 -34.30 13.94
C LEU A 13 -59.24 -34.48 15.06
N THR A 14 -59.79 -34.54 16.26
CA THR A 14 -59.40 -35.21 17.51
C THR A 14 -58.20 -36.19 17.57
N VAL A 15 -57.37 -35.96 18.63
CA VAL A 15 -56.95 -36.90 19.73
C VAL A 15 -55.70 -37.80 19.59
N ALA A 16 -54.63 -37.34 20.26
CA ALA A 16 -53.73 -37.95 21.26
C ALA A 16 -53.31 -39.46 21.30
N ALA A 17 -51.97 -39.60 21.44
CA ALA A 17 -51.18 -40.44 22.37
C ALA A 17 -50.62 -41.83 21.94
N GLY A 18 -49.29 -41.95 22.03
CA GLY A 18 -48.49 -43.18 22.04
C GLY A 18 -47.06 -42.96 22.57
N ALA A 19 -46.83 -43.44 23.81
CA ALA A 19 -45.61 -43.68 24.62
C ALA A 19 -44.39 -44.30 23.87
N LEU A 20 -43.13 -44.46 24.35
CA LEU A 20 -42.29 -44.13 25.54
C LEU A 20 -40.91 -44.84 25.31
N ALA A 21 -39.76 -44.22 25.61
CA ALA A 21 -38.44 -44.80 26.02
C ALA A 21 -37.33 -43.73 25.85
N ALA A 22 -36.33 -43.47 26.72
CA ALA A 22 -35.85 -44.01 28.00
C ALA A 22 -34.86 -43.00 28.67
N CYS A 23 -34.76 -43.04 30.01
CA CYS A 23 -33.69 -42.64 31.00
C CYS A 23 -32.69 -41.48 30.68
N GLY A 24 -32.29 -40.58 31.60
CA GLY A 24 -32.50 -40.47 33.06
C GLY A 24 -31.70 -39.29 33.69
N ALA A 25 -32.02 -39.03 34.98
CA ALA A 25 -31.39 -38.29 36.11
C ALA A 25 -30.37 -37.14 35.87
N ASP A 26 -30.41 -35.98 36.56
CA ASP A 26 -30.30 -35.82 38.02
C ASP A 26 -30.96 -34.54 38.60
N ASP A 27 -31.42 -34.73 39.84
CA ASP A 27 -31.72 -33.89 41.00
C ASP A 27 -31.79 -32.34 41.00
N VAL A 28 -32.76 -31.89 41.80
CA VAL A 28 -33.04 -30.52 42.24
C VAL A 28 -32.40 -30.29 43.62
N ALA A 29 -31.73 -29.14 43.82
CA ALA A 29 -31.38 -28.65 45.16
C ALA A 29 -31.56 -27.11 45.30
N SER A 30 -32.52 -26.76 46.17
CA SER A 30 -32.70 -25.60 47.08
C SER A 30 -32.01 -24.24 46.81
N PRO A 31 -32.72 -23.08 46.93
CA PRO A 31 -32.08 -21.77 47.01
C PRO A 31 -31.57 -21.51 48.44
N GLY A 32 -30.26 -21.36 48.58
CA GLY A 32 -29.58 -20.93 49.81
C GLY A 32 -29.09 -19.49 49.69
N GLU A 33 -29.33 -18.75 50.77
CA GLU A 33 -28.69 -17.54 51.31
C GLU A 33 -28.11 -16.45 50.39
N GLY A 34 -28.50 -15.20 50.69
CA GLY A 34 -28.05 -14.00 50.00
C GLY A 34 -26.54 -13.76 50.11
N VAL A 35 -25.93 -13.46 48.96
CA VAL A 35 -24.54 -13.04 48.84
C VAL A 35 -24.50 -11.52 48.77
N ILE A 36 -23.77 -10.91 49.71
CA ILE A 36 -23.38 -9.51 49.68
C ILE A 36 -22.48 -9.30 48.46
N VAL A 37 -22.91 -8.44 47.52
CA VAL A 37 -22.11 -8.02 46.37
C VAL A 37 -21.02 -7.07 46.88
N VAL A 38 -19.81 -7.60 47.04
CA VAL A 38 -18.59 -6.78 47.12
C VAL A 38 -18.21 -6.42 45.69
N PRO A 39 -18.02 -5.13 45.34
CA PRO A 39 -17.64 -4.75 43.98
C PRO A 39 -16.33 -5.45 43.59
N THR A 40 -16.32 -6.08 42.42
CA THR A 40 -15.14 -6.67 41.80
C THR A 40 -14.06 -5.59 41.69
N PRO A 41 -12.83 -5.83 42.16
CA PRO A 41 -11.75 -4.87 41.98
C PRO A 41 -11.57 -4.60 40.48
N THR A 42 -11.49 -3.32 40.11
CA THR A 42 -11.13 -2.86 38.77
C THR A 42 -9.91 -3.64 38.28
N PRO A 43 -9.93 -4.21 37.06
CA PRO A 43 -8.74 -4.87 36.52
C PRO A 43 -7.59 -3.86 36.52
N THR A 44 -6.49 -4.23 37.16
CA THR A 44 -5.23 -3.48 37.08
C THR A 44 -4.88 -3.32 35.60
N PRO A 45 -4.48 -2.12 35.13
CA PRO A 45 -4.03 -1.94 33.76
C PRO A 45 -2.96 -2.99 33.43
N THR A 46 -3.13 -3.67 32.30
CA THR A 46 -2.11 -4.55 31.75
C THR A 46 -0.81 -3.76 31.69
N PRO A 47 0.31 -4.28 32.25
CA PRO A 47 1.59 -3.58 32.15
C PRO A 47 1.88 -3.37 30.67
N THR A 48 2.24 -2.12 30.31
CA THR A 48 2.86 -1.80 29.03
C THR A 48 3.92 -2.85 28.73
N PRO A 49 3.95 -3.47 27.54
CA PRO A 49 5.00 -4.41 27.19
C PRO A 49 6.33 -3.72 27.46
N THR A 50 7.13 -4.30 28.36
CA THR A 50 8.51 -3.89 28.53
C THR A 50 9.18 -4.14 27.18
N PRO A 51 9.95 -3.20 26.61
CA PRO A 51 10.69 -3.45 25.38
C PRO A 51 11.48 -4.74 25.59
N THR A 52 11.17 -5.75 24.78
CA THR A 52 11.97 -6.97 24.74
C THR A 52 13.39 -6.50 24.38
N PRO A 53 14.42 -6.77 25.21
CA PRO A 53 15.77 -6.40 24.84
C PRO A 53 16.08 -7.07 23.51
N THR A 54 16.35 -6.24 22.49
CA THR A 54 16.90 -6.71 21.22
C THR A 54 18.07 -7.63 21.55
N PRO A 55 18.07 -8.91 21.11
CA PRO A 55 19.18 -9.81 21.38
C PRO A 55 20.44 -9.12 20.90
N THR A 56 21.39 -8.90 21.81
CA THR A 56 22.72 -8.41 21.43
C THR A 56 23.29 -9.43 20.44
N PRO A 57 23.61 -9.05 19.19
CA PRO A 57 24.21 -9.98 18.25
C PRO A 57 25.51 -10.51 18.87
N THR A 58 25.52 -11.80 19.21
CA THR A 58 26.64 -12.46 19.91
C THR A 58 27.79 -12.84 18.98
N GLY A 59 27.78 -12.37 17.73
CA GLY A 59 28.84 -12.59 16.75
C GLY A 59 29.27 -11.26 16.18
N GLY A 60 30.58 -11.02 16.11
CA GLY A 60 31.12 -9.90 15.33
C GLY A 60 30.80 -10.04 13.84
N PRO A 61 31.38 -9.20 12.98
CA PRO A 61 31.04 -9.17 11.56
C PRO A 61 31.28 -10.53 10.91
N ALA A 62 30.40 -10.90 9.98
CA ALA A 62 30.55 -12.14 9.22
C ALA A 62 31.94 -12.22 8.56
N ALA A 63 32.50 -13.43 8.54
CA ALA A 63 33.85 -13.67 8.04
C ALA A 63 33.99 -13.26 6.56
N ASP A 64 32.99 -13.62 5.75
CA ASP A 64 32.95 -13.43 4.31
C ASP A 64 31.57 -12.97 3.85
N CYS A 65 31.50 -12.48 2.62
CA CYS A 65 30.25 -12.11 1.96
C CYS A 65 29.66 -13.28 1.17
N PRO A 66 28.32 -13.38 1.10
CA PRO A 66 27.65 -14.35 0.25
C PRO A 66 28.05 -14.21 -1.23
N THR A 67 28.05 -15.34 -1.94
CA THR A 67 28.36 -15.40 -3.37
C THR A 67 27.53 -14.38 -4.16
N GLY A 68 28.19 -13.66 -5.08
CA GLY A 68 27.55 -12.63 -5.89
C GLY A 68 27.56 -11.23 -5.26
N THR A 69 28.14 -11.08 -4.06
CA THR A 69 28.38 -9.78 -3.41
C THR A 69 29.87 -9.56 -3.13
N THR A 70 30.27 -8.31 -2.90
CA THR A 70 31.66 -7.92 -2.64
C THR A 70 31.84 -7.41 -1.22
N ASN A 71 32.94 -7.77 -0.56
CA ASN A 71 33.27 -7.26 0.78
C ASN A 71 33.64 -5.77 0.71
N ALA A 72 32.81 -4.92 1.32
CA ALA A 72 33.02 -3.47 1.41
C ALA A 72 33.45 -3.00 2.81
N GLY A 73 33.99 -3.91 3.63
CA GLY A 73 34.43 -3.62 5.00
C GLY A 73 33.37 -3.95 6.05
N THR A 74 33.36 -3.20 7.13
CA THR A 74 32.43 -3.36 8.25
C THR A 74 31.75 -2.04 8.60
N VAL A 75 30.63 -2.11 9.30
CA VAL A 75 29.90 -0.94 9.81
C VAL A 75 29.42 -1.20 11.23
N ASP A 76 29.61 -0.21 12.09
CA ASP A 76 28.98 -0.17 13.43
C ASP A 76 27.54 0.29 13.25
N VAL A 77 26.58 -0.61 13.47
CA VAL A 77 25.16 -0.29 13.33
C VAL A 77 24.75 0.67 14.44
N LEU A 78 24.13 1.79 14.06
CA LEU A 78 23.75 2.88 14.96
C LEU A 78 24.92 3.39 15.83
N GLY A 79 26.14 3.35 15.28
CA GLY A 79 27.37 3.73 15.98
C GLY A 79 27.76 2.79 17.14
N ASN A 80 27.14 1.62 17.24
CA ASN A 80 27.38 0.65 18.30
C ASN A 80 28.43 -0.39 17.89
N SER A 81 29.66 -0.24 18.39
CA SER A 81 30.75 -1.22 18.17
C SER A 81 30.47 -2.66 18.66
N ALA A 82 29.41 -2.89 19.44
CA ALA A 82 28.96 -4.24 19.81
C ALA A 82 28.07 -4.90 18.74
N ASP A 83 27.57 -4.13 17.77
CA ASP A 83 26.83 -4.58 16.59
C ASP A 83 27.57 -4.14 15.32
N GLU A 84 28.79 -4.67 15.16
CA GLU A 84 29.58 -4.48 13.94
C GLU A 84 29.19 -5.57 12.92
N ARG A 85 28.79 -5.15 11.71
CA ARG A 85 28.36 -6.06 10.62
C ARG A 85 29.25 -5.95 9.39
N ARG A 86 29.46 -7.08 8.70
CA ARG A 86 30.13 -7.15 7.39
C ARG A 86 29.23 -6.55 6.33
N VAL A 87 29.74 -5.53 5.61
CA VAL A 87 29.02 -4.91 4.50
C VAL A 87 29.27 -5.71 3.22
N CYS A 88 28.22 -6.31 2.68
CA CYS A 88 28.23 -7.08 1.45
C CYS A 88 27.57 -6.28 0.32
N GLN A 89 28.42 -5.68 -0.51
CA GLN A 89 28.03 -4.72 -1.52
C GLN A 89 27.59 -5.38 -2.83
N ILE A 90 26.56 -4.81 -3.41
CA ILE A 90 26.01 -5.11 -4.73
C ILE A 90 26.20 -3.85 -5.58
N SER A 91 26.68 -4.01 -6.81
CA SER A 91 26.97 -2.90 -7.72
C SER A 91 26.80 -3.34 -9.17
N GLY A 92 26.42 -2.40 -10.04
CA GLY A 92 26.29 -2.67 -11.47
C GLY A 92 25.12 -3.61 -11.80
N THR A 93 25.30 -4.47 -12.79
CA THR A 93 24.23 -5.34 -13.30
C THR A 93 24.36 -6.77 -12.79
N ILE A 94 23.31 -7.28 -12.17
CA ILE A 94 23.10 -8.68 -11.79
C ILE A 94 22.59 -9.42 -13.04
N THR A 95 23.46 -10.22 -13.66
CA THR A 95 23.17 -10.90 -14.94
C THR A 95 22.75 -12.38 -14.79
N SER A 96 22.70 -12.86 -13.55
CA SER A 96 22.24 -14.19 -13.17
C SER A 96 21.60 -14.12 -11.80
N ASP A 97 20.79 -15.11 -11.44
CA ASP A 97 20.09 -15.13 -10.15
C ASP A 97 21.04 -14.89 -8.96
N LEU A 98 20.60 -14.03 -8.05
CA LEU A 98 21.30 -13.64 -6.84
C LEU A 98 20.38 -13.85 -5.64
N PHE A 99 20.87 -14.57 -4.63
CA PHE A 99 20.17 -14.77 -3.36
C PHE A 99 20.92 -14.06 -2.24
N LEU A 100 20.21 -13.22 -1.48
CA LEU A 100 20.73 -12.50 -0.32
C LEU A 100 20.21 -13.18 0.96
N PRO A 101 21.01 -14.05 1.61
CA PRO A 101 20.62 -14.68 2.87
C PRO A 101 20.70 -13.75 4.08
N ASN A 102 19.82 -13.93 5.05
CA ASN A 102 19.92 -13.27 6.35
C ASN A 102 20.95 -13.96 7.25
N ASN A 103 22.25 -13.73 6.98
CA ASN A 103 23.34 -14.27 7.78
C ASN A 103 23.63 -13.39 9.00
N ALA A 104 23.89 -14.01 10.15
CA ALA A 104 24.33 -13.31 11.35
C ALA A 104 25.60 -12.47 11.07
N GLY A 105 25.57 -11.19 11.48
CA GLY A 105 26.68 -10.26 11.28
C GLY A 105 26.88 -9.80 9.84
N THR A 106 25.90 -9.97 8.95
CA THR A 106 25.89 -9.45 7.57
C THR A 106 24.88 -8.30 7.41
N ILE A 107 25.24 -7.30 6.60
CA ILE A 107 24.33 -6.26 6.10
C ILE A 107 24.69 -5.98 4.64
N TYR A 108 23.70 -5.62 3.81
CA TYR A 108 23.93 -5.41 2.38
C TYR A 108 23.94 -3.94 2.02
N SER A 109 24.71 -3.56 1.00
CA SER A 109 24.70 -2.20 0.47
C SER A 109 24.56 -2.18 -1.05
N LEU A 110 23.81 -1.23 -1.59
CA LEU A 110 23.80 -0.90 -3.01
C LEU A 110 24.86 0.16 -3.30
N SER A 111 25.44 0.14 -4.50
CA SER A 111 26.36 1.18 -4.97
C SER A 111 26.14 1.49 -6.45
N GLY A 112 25.83 2.76 -6.72
CA GLY A 112 25.30 3.28 -7.97
C GLY A 112 23.89 2.76 -8.27
N LYS A 113 23.50 2.88 -9.54
CA LYS A 113 22.35 2.18 -10.12
C LYS A 113 22.62 0.68 -10.17
N VAL A 114 22.08 -0.07 -9.21
CA VAL A 114 22.11 -1.54 -9.22
C VAL A 114 20.97 -2.06 -10.07
N GLN A 115 21.27 -2.93 -11.03
CA GLN A 115 20.29 -3.42 -12.01
C GLN A 115 20.11 -4.91 -11.90
N VAL A 116 18.86 -5.38 -11.77
CA VAL A 116 18.52 -6.80 -11.94
C VAL A 116 18.23 -7.06 -13.41
N GLY A 117 19.09 -7.88 -14.03
CA GLY A 117 19.12 -8.12 -15.47
C GLY A 117 19.37 -6.85 -16.30
N THR A 118 19.25 -7.00 -17.61
CA THR A 118 19.17 -5.89 -18.56
C THR A 118 17.81 -5.90 -19.20
N ASP A 119 17.36 -4.74 -19.68
CA ASP A 119 16.09 -4.62 -20.40
C ASP A 119 15.91 -5.72 -21.46
N ALA A 120 14.91 -6.57 -21.26
CA ALA A 120 14.58 -7.65 -22.16
C ALA A 120 13.45 -7.30 -23.15
N GLY A 121 13.10 -6.01 -23.27
CA GLY A 121 12.12 -5.49 -24.23
C GLY A 121 10.67 -5.72 -23.83
N GLY A 122 9.75 -5.03 -24.51
CA GLY A 122 8.31 -5.06 -24.24
C GLY A 122 7.56 -6.31 -24.71
N ASP A 123 8.15 -7.15 -25.56
CA ASP A 123 7.56 -8.42 -26.01
C ASP A 123 8.02 -9.59 -25.11
N ALA A 124 7.14 -10.03 -24.22
CA ALA A 124 7.41 -11.16 -23.34
C ALA A 124 7.69 -12.49 -24.08
N ASN A 125 7.26 -12.63 -25.34
CA ASN A 125 7.48 -13.85 -26.13
C ASN A 125 8.81 -13.86 -26.88
N ASN A 126 9.49 -12.71 -26.97
CA ASN A 126 10.75 -12.57 -27.69
C ASN A 126 11.73 -11.66 -26.91
N PRO A 127 12.16 -12.08 -25.71
CA PRO A 127 13.03 -11.27 -24.87
C PRO A 127 14.42 -11.08 -25.50
N THR A 128 14.95 -9.86 -25.45
CA THR A 128 16.21 -9.48 -26.12
C THR A 128 17.40 -9.25 -25.15
N GLY A 129 17.15 -9.21 -23.84
CA GLY A 129 18.11 -8.90 -22.78
C GLY A 129 18.40 -10.08 -21.85
N MET A 130 19.32 -9.88 -20.90
CA MET A 130 19.61 -10.84 -19.83
C MET A 130 18.58 -10.71 -18.71
N GLN A 131 17.93 -11.82 -18.37
CA GLN A 131 16.96 -11.89 -17.29
C GLN A 131 17.63 -12.49 -16.05
N ALA A 132 17.32 -11.95 -14.88
CA ALA A 132 17.80 -12.46 -13.60
C ALA A 132 16.74 -12.29 -12.51
N THR A 133 16.87 -13.07 -11.45
CA THR A 133 16.06 -12.93 -10.23
C THR A 133 16.94 -12.48 -9.07
N LEU A 134 16.56 -11.39 -8.40
CA LEU A 134 17.10 -11.03 -7.10
C LEU A 134 16.15 -11.52 -6.02
N THR A 135 16.60 -12.44 -5.17
CA THR A 135 15.84 -12.96 -4.04
C THR A 135 16.44 -12.49 -2.73
N ILE A 136 15.62 -11.92 -1.87
CA ILE A 136 15.98 -11.32 -0.58
C ILE A 136 15.22 -12.07 0.51
N GLU A 137 15.96 -12.74 1.39
CA GLU A 137 15.39 -13.48 2.52
C GLU A 137 14.81 -12.52 3.59
N GLU A 138 13.82 -13.01 4.35
CA GLU A 138 13.26 -12.31 5.50
C GLU A 138 14.31 -11.73 6.46
N GLY A 139 14.04 -10.53 6.99
CA GLY A 139 14.92 -9.86 7.95
C GLY A 139 16.19 -9.25 7.36
N VAL A 140 16.45 -9.40 6.07
CA VAL A 140 17.59 -8.74 5.41
C VAL A 140 17.40 -7.23 5.46
N THR A 141 18.47 -6.53 5.86
CA THR A 141 18.61 -5.08 5.69
C THR A 141 19.57 -4.76 4.54
N ILE A 142 19.12 -3.93 3.61
CA ILE A 142 19.90 -3.40 2.48
C ILE A 142 19.91 -1.88 2.57
N PHE A 143 21.04 -1.22 2.31
CA PHE A 143 21.09 0.24 2.28
C PHE A 143 21.79 0.84 1.06
N GLY A 144 21.36 2.02 0.61
CA GLY A 144 22.12 2.82 -0.35
C GLY A 144 23.42 3.34 0.28
N ALA A 145 24.59 3.03 -0.31
CA ALA A 145 25.88 3.47 0.25
C ALA A 145 26.11 4.99 0.14
N SER A 146 25.39 5.65 -0.77
CA SER A 146 25.33 7.08 -1.04
C SER A 146 23.94 7.47 -1.58
N GLY A 147 23.68 8.78 -1.68
CA GLY A 147 22.38 9.30 -2.12
C GLY A 147 21.92 8.80 -3.49
N ALA A 148 22.80 8.79 -4.50
CA ALA A 148 22.44 8.40 -5.85
C ALA A 148 22.28 6.88 -6.06
N ASP A 149 22.34 6.07 -4.99
CA ASP A 149 22.24 4.62 -5.09
C ASP A 149 20.77 4.18 -5.06
N PHE A 150 20.37 3.32 -6.00
CA PHE A 150 19.02 2.78 -6.10
C PHE A 150 19.02 1.40 -6.76
N LEU A 151 17.92 0.65 -6.57
CA LEU A 151 17.71 -0.66 -7.19
C LEU A 151 16.71 -0.54 -8.35
N ALA A 152 17.12 -0.96 -9.55
CA ALA A 152 16.25 -1.04 -10.72
C ALA A 152 16.10 -2.49 -11.19
N VAL A 153 14.86 -2.97 -11.31
CA VAL A 153 14.54 -4.31 -11.81
C VAL A 153 14.06 -4.14 -13.25
N ASN A 154 14.88 -4.55 -14.22
CA ASN A 154 14.58 -4.35 -15.64
C ASN A 154 13.50 -5.32 -16.14
N ARG A 155 12.79 -4.92 -17.21
CA ARG A 155 11.78 -5.76 -17.89
C ARG A 155 12.28 -7.19 -18.09
N GLY A 156 11.50 -8.16 -17.61
CA GLY A 156 11.83 -9.60 -17.65
C GLY A 156 12.66 -10.15 -16.53
N SER A 157 13.19 -9.28 -15.67
CA SER A 157 13.81 -9.70 -14.42
C SER A 157 12.81 -9.63 -13.29
N GLN A 158 13.14 -10.27 -12.18
CA GLN A 158 12.25 -10.39 -11.04
C GLN A 158 12.94 -9.97 -9.74
N LEU A 159 12.16 -9.35 -8.87
CA LEU A 159 12.50 -9.11 -7.48
C LEU A 159 11.61 -9.95 -6.59
N ILE A 160 12.24 -10.72 -5.73
CA ILE A 160 11.60 -11.58 -4.76
C ILE A 160 11.99 -11.10 -3.36
N VAL A 161 11.06 -10.44 -2.67
CA VAL A 161 11.21 -10.04 -1.27
C VAL A 161 10.36 -10.98 -0.42
N ASP A 162 11.03 -11.86 0.33
CA ASP A 162 10.41 -12.87 1.18
C ASP A 162 10.36 -12.40 2.65
N GLY A 163 9.90 -11.18 2.90
CA GLY A 163 9.71 -10.69 4.27
C GLY A 163 8.58 -11.43 5.01
N ARG A 164 8.53 -11.24 6.32
CA ARG A 164 7.39 -11.70 7.16
C ARG A 164 6.90 -10.64 8.12
N ALA A 165 5.70 -10.86 8.64
CA ALA A 165 5.07 -10.02 9.64
C ALA A 165 5.95 -9.76 10.87
N ASP A 166 6.83 -10.69 11.25
CA ASP A 166 7.74 -10.58 12.40
C ASP A 166 9.20 -10.37 11.99
N ASN A 167 9.50 -10.38 10.69
CA ASN A 167 10.85 -10.26 10.15
C ASN A 167 10.83 -9.62 8.74
N PRO A 168 10.44 -8.34 8.63
CA PRO A 168 10.34 -7.66 7.35
C PRO A 168 11.72 -7.48 6.70
N VAL A 169 11.73 -7.33 5.37
CA VAL A 169 12.92 -6.83 4.66
C VAL A 169 12.93 -5.30 4.76
N VAL A 170 14.10 -4.73 5.04
CA VAL A 170 14.28 -3.28 5.14
C VAL A 170 15.25 -2.80 4.06
N MET A 171 14.79 -1.88 3.22
CA MET A 171 15.63 -1.09 2.32
C MET A 171 15.70 0.35 2.83
N THR A 172 16.90 0.86 3.08
CA THR A 172 17.08 2.15 3.78
C THR A 172 18.35 2.89 3.33
N SER A 173 18.70 3.97 4.02
CA SER A 173 19.89 4.76 3.75
C SER A 173 21.10 4.38 4.62
N ARG A 174 22.30 4.73 4.16
CA ARG A 174 23.51 4.65 4.99
C ARG A 174 23.36 5.48 6.28
N ALA A 175 22.73 6.65 6.21
CA ALA A 175 22.54 7.52 7.37
C ALA A 175 21.71 6.82 8.45
N ASN A 176 20.66 6.10 8.06
CA ASN A 176 19.89 5.29 9.01
C ASN A 176 20.75 4.18 9.63
N VAL A 177 21.52 3.43 8.82
CA VAL A 177 22.37 2.34 9.32
C VAL A 177 23.43 2.79 10.32
N VAL A 178 24.06 3.95 10.14
CA VAL A 178 25.13 4.43 11.04
C VAL A 178 24.60 5.28 12.20
N GLY A 179 23.29 5.55 12.25
CA GLY A 179 22.66 6.34 13.32
C GLY A 179 22.73 7.85 13.11
N ASP A 180 22.94 8.32 11.88
CA ASP A 180 22.94 9.73 11.51
C ASP A 180 21.54 10.24 11.09
N ALA A 181 20.63 9.34 10.70
CA ALA A 181 19.25 9.70 10.36
C ALA A 181 18.46 10.14 11.60
N VAL A 182 17.48 11.02 11.38
CA VAL A 182 16.53 11.49 12.39
C VAL A 182 15.10 11.34 11.86
N GLU A 183 14.10 11.56 12.73
CA GLU A 183 12.66 11.44 12.41
C GLU A 183 12.21 12.25 11.17
N SER A 184 12.94 13.32 10.83
CA SER A 184 12.65 14.18 9.68
C SER A 184 13.61 13.98 8.50
N SER A 185 14.48 12.96 8.53
CA SER A 185 15.35 12.63 7.39
C SER A 185 14.50 12.20 6.20
N THR A 186 14.90 12.58 4.99
CA THR A 186 14.32 12.18 3.68
C THR A 186 15.42 12.27 2.63
N GLY A 187 15.24 11.62 1.48
CA GLY A 187 16.10 11.81 0.32
C GLY A 187 17.54 11.33 0.53
N ASP A 188 17.77 10.36 1.41
CA ASP A 188 19.12 9.89 1.75
C ASP A 188 19.64 8.81 0.78
N TRP A 189 18.76 8.23 -0.06
CA TRP A 189 19.08 7.31 -1.16
C TRP A 189 17.95 7.28 -2.22
N GLY A 190 18.15 6.61 -3.35
CA GLY A 190 17.26 6.73 -4.51
C GLY A 190 16.07 5.75 -4.57
N GLY A 191 15.88 4.83 -3.64
CA GLY A 191 14.68 3.98 -3.61
C GLY A 191 14.68 2.77 -4.56
N LEU A 192 13.48 2.31 -4.92
CA LEU A 192 13.23 1.05 -5.64
C LEU A 192 12.43 1.30 -6.92
N VAL A 193 12.93 0.81 -8.05
CA VAL A 193 12.26 0.92 -9.35
C VAL A 193 12.00 -0.46 -9.95
N LEU A 194 10.74 -0.79 -10.26
CA LEU A 194 10.34 -1.99 -10.99
C LEU A 194 9.83 -1.62 -12.38
N LEU A 195 10.44 -2.23 -13.40
CA LEU A 195 10.11 -2.00 -14.80
C LEU A 195 9.50 -3.29 -15.36
N GLY A 196 8.24 -3.25 -15.74
CA GLY A 196 7.51 -4.39 -16.31
C GLY A 196 7.12 -4.19 -17.78
N ARG A 197 6.47 -5.22 -18.33
CA ARG A 197 6.01 -5.26 -19.73
C ARG A 197 4.50 -5.10 -19.90
N ALA A 198 3.77 -4.74 -18.85
CA ALA A 198 2.34 -4.49 -18.97
C ALA A 198 2.08 -3.23 -19.81
N PRO A 199 0.89 -3.12 -20.43
CA PRO A 199 0.53 -1.96 -21.23
C PRO A 199 0.59 -0.65 -20.45
N ILE A 200 0.90 0.43 -21.16
CA ILE A 200 0.98 1.81 -20.67
C ILE A 200 0.26 2.71 -21.68
N GLY A 201 -0.27 3.85 -21.23
CA GLY A 201 -0.92 4.85 -22.09
C GLY A 201 0.09 5.75 -22.81
N ASP A 202 1.17 6.12 -22.13
CA ASP A 202 2.09 7.17 -22.58
C ASP A 202 3.31 6.60 -23.32
N CYS A 203 3.12 6.24 -24.58
CA CYS A 203 4.20 5.69 -25.41
C CYS A 203 5.13 6.80 -25.96
N LEU A 204 6.45 6.57 -25.95
CA LEU A 204 7.48 7.45 -26.55
C LEU A 204 7.19 7.94 -27.98
N SER A 205 6.49 7.13 -28.77
CA SER A 205 6.22 7.40 -30.19
C SER A 205 4.81 7.94 -30.46
N GLY A 206 4.05 8.27 -29.41
CA GLY A 206 2.60 8.49 -29.53
C GLY A 206 1.93 7.19 -29.90
N THR A 207 1.36 7.08 -31.11
CA THR A 207 0.76 5.82 -31.57
C THR A 207 1.83 4.76 -31.88
N PRO A 208 1.90 3.65 -31.13
CA PRO A 208 2.92 2.63 -31.32
C PRO A 208 2.67 1.82 -32.60
N ALA A 209 3.74 1.33 -33.24
CA ALA A 209 3.62 0.52 -34.47
C ALA A 209 3.02 -0.86 -34.20
N THR A 210 3.30 -1.41 -33.02
CA THR A 210 2.72 -2.64 -32.45
C THR A 210 2.53 -2.45 -30.93
N PRO A 211 1.62 -3.19 -30.27
CA PRO A 211 1.39 -3.05 -28.83
C PRO A 211 2.68 -3.18 -27.99
N GLU A 212 3.57 -4.12 -28.32
CA GLU A 212 4.85 -4.33 -27.62
C GLU A 212 5.87 -3.20 -27.81
N SER A 213 5.65 -2.31 -28.79
CA SER A 213 6.49 -1.13 -29.03
C SER A 213 6.02 0.12 -28.29
N CYS A 214 4.93 0.02 -27.51
CA CYS A 214 4.57 1.07 -26.57
C CYS A 214 5.45 0.96 -25.33
N GLU A 215 6.42 1.87 -25.23
CA GLU A 215 7.35 1.94 -24.12
C GLU A 215 7.72 3.40 -23.83
N SER A 216 8.13 3.66 -22.59
CA SER A 216 8.55 4.99 -22.13
C SER A 216 9.76 4.88 -21.20
N PRO A 217 10.67 5.89 -21.15
CA PRO A 217 11.66 5.95 -20.10
C PRO A 217 10.96 6.36 -18.80
N VAL A 218 11.27 5.69 -17.70
CA VAL A 218 10.88 6.19 -16.39
C VAL A 218 11.86 7.26 -15.95
N GLU A 219 11.35 8.29 -15.30
CA GLU A 219 12.16 9.38 -14.77
C GLU A 219 13.21 8.92 -13.74
N GLY A 220 14.23 9.75 -13.49
CA GLY A 220 15.32 9.49 -12.54
C GLY A 220 16.27 8.33 -12.87
N THR A 221 15.94 7.48 -13.84
CA THR A 221 16.70 6.24 -14.07
C THR A 221 17.77 6.31 -15.14
N SER A 222 18.01 7.48 -15.74
CA SER A 222 18.86 7.63 -16.92
C SER A 222 18.41 6.76 -18.11
N GLY A 223 17.10 6.69 -18.37
CA GLY A 223 16.51 6.07 -19.57
C GLY A 223 16.23 4.57 -19.47
N SER A 224 15.92 4.05 -18.28
CA SER A 224 15.36 2.69 -18.18
C SER A 224 13.96 2.66 -18.78
N LEU A 225 13.72 1.70 -19.67
CA LEU A 225 12.45 1.57 -20.38
C LEU A 225 11.49 0.62 -19.66
N TYR A 226 10.22 0.99 -19.64
CA TYR A 226 9.09 0.18 -19.20
C TYR A 226 8.01 0.12 -20.28
N GLY A 227 7.01 -0.74 -20.09
CA GLY A 227 5.90 -0.91 -21.03
C GLY A 227 6.11 -2.07 -22.00
N GLY A 228 5.01 -2.50 -22.60
CA GLY A 228 4.96 -3.65 -23.49
C GLY A 228 3.53 -4.14 -23.71
N ASN A 229 3.38 -5.39 -24.14
CA ASN A 229 2.07 -5.98 -24.46
C ASN A 229 1.61 -7.08 -23.49
N ALA A 230 2.29 -7.25 -22.36
CA ALA A 230 2.10 -8.39 -21.47
C ALA A 230 1.41 -7.98 -20.16
N ALA A 231 0.08 -7.81 -20.19
CA ALA A 231 -0.71 -7.40 -19.03
C ALA A 231 -0.53 -8.30 -17.79
N ASN A 232 -0.26 -9.59 -18.00
CA ASN A 232 -0.02 -10.59 -16.95
C ASN A 232 1.47 -10.88 -16.70
N ASP A 233 2.39 -10.01 -17.17
CA ASP A 233 3.81 -10.09 -16.84
C ASP A 233 4.01 -10.08 -15.31
N THR A 234 5.11 -10.67 -14.84
CA THR A 234 5.42 -10.71 -13.42
C THR A 234 6.83 -10.18 -13.16
N SER A 235 6.89 -9.10 -12.39
CA SER A 235 8.13 -8.51 -11.87
C SER A 235 8.57 -9.16 -10.55
N GLY A 236 7.89 -10.24 -10.14
CA GLY A 236 8.22 -11.05 -8.96
C GLY A 236 7.16 -11.00 -7.86
N ARG A 237 7.60 -11.09 -6.60
CA ARG A 237 6.76 -11.01 -5.41
C ARG A 237 7.42 -10.13 -4.36
N ILE A 238 6.66 -9.20 -3.80
CA ILE A 238 7.10 -8.32 -2.73
C ILE A 238 6.14 -8.50 -1.57
N GLU A 239 6.63 -9.09 -0.49
CA GLU A 239 5.88 -9.27 0.75
C GLU A 239 6.68 -8.75 1.96
N TYR A 240 6.02 -7.96 2.82
CA TYR A 240 6.58 -7.41 4.06
C TYR A 240 7.90 -6.64 3.83
N LEU A 241 7.81 -5.62 2.99
CA LEU A 241 8.91 -4.73 2.65
C LEU A 241 8.72 -3.37 3.34
N GLN A 242 9.81 -2.84 3.89
CA GLN A 242 9.90 -1.43 4.25
C GLN A 242 10.94 -0.73 3.38
N VAL A 243 10.55 0.40 2.78
CA VAL A 243 11.43 1.35 2.10
C VAL A 243 11.45 2.64 2.92
N ARG A 244 12.62 3.02 3.42
CA ARG A 244 12.76 4.15 4.35
C ARG A 244 13.71 5.21 3.80
N TYR A 245 13.37 6.49 3.97
CA TYR A 245 14.27 7.63 3.71
C TYR A 245 14.80 7.72 2.27
N ALA A 246 14.03 7.23 1.29
CA ALA A 246 14.33 7.35 -0.13
C ALA A 246 13.98 8.77 -0.65
N GLY A 247 14.05 9.02 -1.96
CA GLY A 247 13.76 10.35 -2.51
C GLY A 247 14.96 11.13 -3.04
N PHE A 248 16.13 10.51 -3.21
CA PHE A 248 17.32 11.30 -3.57
C PHE A 248 17.19 11.93 -4.97
N GLN A 249 17.45 13.23 -5.06
CA GLN A 249 17.52 13.99 -6.31
C GLN A 249 18.69 13.53 -7.18
N VAL A 250 18.41 12.63 -8.14
CA VAL A 250 19.41 12.05 -9.04
C VAL A 250 19.76 12.96 -10.22
N ASP A 251 18.85 13.84 -10.61
CA ASP A 251 19.05 14.93 -11.59
C ASP A 251 18.30 16.19 -11.14
N LEU A 252 18.55 17.37 -11.76
CA LEU A 252 17.93 18.63 -11.33
C LEU A 252 16.40 18.56 -11.42
N ASN A 253 15.71 18.71 -10.28
CA ASN A 253 14.26 18.56 -10.13
C ASN A 253 13.77 17.18 -10.61
N ASN A 254 14.55 16.15 -10.31
CA ASN A 254 14.24 14.78 -10.63
C ASN A 254 14.74 13.90 -9.48
N GLU A 255 13.91 13.89 -8.45
CA GLU A 255 13.94 12.99 -7.32
C GLU A 255 13.40 11.62 -7.79
N LEU A 256 13.77 10.56 -7.07
CA LEU A 256 13.21 9.23 -7.33
C LEU A 256 12.16 8.94 -6.27
N ASN A 257 11.06 8.30 -6.65
CA ASN A 257 10.02 7.88 -5.72
C ASN A 257 10.53 6.83 -4.73
N GLY A 258 9.81 6.65 -3.63
CA GLY A 258 10.13 5.60 -2.67
C GLY A 258 10.09 4.24 -3.36
N ILE A 259 8.98 3.97 -4.06
CA ILE A 259 8.85 2.85 -4.99
C ILE A 259 8.22 3.35 -6.28
N THR A 260 8.89 3.11 -7.40
CA THR A 260 8.33 3.32 -8.74
C THR A 260 7.89 1.99 -9.34
N LEU A 261 6.62 1.89 -9.72
CA LEU A 261 6.02 0.71 -10.36
C LEU A 261 5.63 1.05 -11.80
N ALA A 262 6.56 0.87 -12.73
CA ALA A 262 6.38 1.26 -14.13
C ALA A 262 6.07 0.06 -15.03
N GLY A 263 4.86 -0.01 -15.57
CA GLY A 263 4.41 -1.09 -16.46
C GLY A 263 4.39 -2.47 -15.78
N VAL A 264 4.21 -2.53 -14.45
CA VAL A 264 4.23 -3.78 -13.68
C VAL A 264 2.93 -4.56 -13.93
N GLY A 265 3.04 -5.83 -14.30
CA GLY A 265 1.89 -6.65 -14.68
C GLY A 265 1.15 -7.33 -13.52
N ALA A 266 -0.08 -7.78 -13.81
CA ALA A 266 -1.00 -8.41 -12.87
C ALA A 266 -0.50 -9.75 -12.30
N GLY A 267 0.57 -10.33 -12.88
CA GLY A 267 1.22 -11.52 -12.34
C GLY A 267 2.16 -11.24 -11.17
N THR A 268 2.39 -9.96 -10.83
CA THR A 268 3.22 -9.54 -9.70
C THR A 268 2.42 -9.57 -8.41
N ILE A 269 3.00 -10.10 -7.33
CA ILE A 269 2.44 -10.00 -5.99
C ILE A 269 3.05 -8.76 -5.32
N PHE A 270 2.21 -7.82 -4.89
CA PHE A 270 2.64 -6.61 -4.16
C PHE A 270 1.76 -6.43 -2.92
N ASN A 271 2.30 -6.79 -1.76
CA ASN A 271 1.52 -6.97 -0.55
C ASN A 271 2.33 -6.63 0.72
N HIS A 272 1.75 -5.96 1.71
CA HIS A 272 2.44 -5.56 2.94
C HIS A 272 3.71 -4.75 2.64
N VAL A 273 3.52 -3.55 2.11
CA VAL A 273 4.63 -2.65 1.75
C VAL A 273 4.48 -1.33 2.49
N GLN A 274 5.55 -0.91 3.15
CA GLN A 274 5.64 0.39 3.80
C GLN A 274 6.64 1.27 3.06
N VAL A 275 6.24 2.51 2.79
CA VAL A 275 7.16 3.59 2.43
C VAL A 275 7.12 4.64 3.53
N HIS A 276 8.30 4.98 4.04
CA HIS A 276 8.46 5.90 5.15
C HIS A 276 9.43 7.03 4.81
N ASN A 277 8.97 8.27 4.99
CA ASN A 277 9.76 9.48 4.84
C ASN A 277 10.49 9.55 3.48
N ASN A 278 9.74 9.38 2.39
CA ASN A 278 10.26 9.67 1.06
C ASN A 278 10.31 11.18 0.80
N SER A 279 11.35 11.67 0.11
CA SER A 279 11.47 13.10 -0.24
C SER A 279 10.57 13.52 -1.42
N ASP A 280 10.04 12.55 -2.14
CA ASP A 280 9.17 12.65 -3.30
C ASP A 280 7.93 11.77 -3.03
N ASP A 281 7.30 11.21 -4.06
CA ASP A 281 6.17 10.30 -3.86
C ASP A 281 6.49 9.05 -3.06
N GLY A 282 5.54 8.64 -2.22
CA GLY A 282 5.63 7.35 -1.52
C GLY A 282 5.72 6.19 -2.51
N ILE A 283 4.68 6.01 -3.31
CA ILE A 283 4.66 5.04 -4.42
C ILE A 283 4.03 5.72 -5.63
N GLU A 284 4.70 5.62 -6.77
CA GLU A 284 4.17 6.10 -8.05
C GLU A 284 4.06 4.95 -9.05
N TRP A 285 2.92 4.89 -9.73
CA TRP A 285 2.65 3.93 -10.78
C TRP A 285 2.65 4.61 -12.15
N PHE A 286 3.46 4.08 -13.07
CA PHE A 286 3.45 4.50 -14.47
C PHE A 286 2.93 3.38 -15.35
N GLY A 287 1.64 3.39 -15.65
CA GLY A 287 1.01 2.30 -16.41
C GLY A 287 1.06 0.95 -15.69
N GLY A 288 0.51 -0.08 -16.31
CA GLY A 288 0.53 -1.45 -15.77
C GLY A 288 -0.80 -1.92 -15.19
N ARG A 289 -0.72 -3.05 -14.46
CA ARG A 289 -1.86 -3.92 -14.09
C ARG A 289 -1.73 -4.57 -12.70
N VAL A 290 -0.70 -4.24 -11.93
CA VAL A 290 -0.48 -4.87 -10.62
C VAL A 290 -1.60 -4.50 -9.65
N ASN A 291 -2.10 -5.47 -8.88
CA ASN A 291 -3.01 -5.19 -7.78
C ASN A 291 -2.22 -5.16 -6.46
N ASN A 292 -2.56 -4.20 -5.60
CA ASN A 292 -1.79 -3.86 -4.41
C ASN A 292 -2.64 -4.07 -3.15
N TYR A 293 -2.04 -4.67 -2.12
CA TYR A 293 -2.74 -4.92 -0.85
C TYR A 293 -1.88 -4.52 0.35
N ASN A 294 -2.52 -4.03 1.41
CA ASN A 294 -1.87 -3.76 2.70
C ASN A 294 -0.70 -2.78 2.56
N LEU A 295 -0.99 -1.56 2.12
CA LEU A 295 0.01 -0.51 1.94
C LEU A 295 0.04 0.44 3.14
N VAL A 296 1.23 0.87 3.52
CA VAL A 296 1.44 1.84 4.62
C VAL A 296 2.37 2.96 4.15
N LEU A 297 1.87 4.18 4.08
CA LEU A 297 2.61 5.33 3.57
C LEU A 297 2.68 6.37 4.68
N THR A 298 3.89 6.76 5.06
CA THR A 298 4.10 7.63 6.23
C THR A 298 5.10 8.73 5.92
N GLY A 299 4.74 9.99 6.16
CA GLY A 299 5.68 11.11 6.14
C GLY A 299 6.30 11.45 4.78
N ASN A 300 5.65 11.14 3.65
CA ASN A 300 6.15 11.49 2.31
C ASN A 300 6.04 12.99 2.06
N GLU A 301 7.03 13.58 1.37
CA GLU A 301 7.14 15.03 1.21
C GLU A 301 6.39 15.59 -0.02
N ASP A 302 6.07 14.75 -1.00
CA ASP A 302 5.10 15.06 -2.08
C ASP A 302 3.83 14.20 -1.91
N GLU A 303 3.40 13.43 -2.91
CA GLU A 303 2.25 12.55 -2.78
C GLU A 303 2.55 11.28 -1.96
N ALA A 304 1.53 10.73 -1.29
CA ALA A 304 1.66 9.39 -0.73
C ALA A 304 1.54 8.32 -1.84
N ILE A 305 0.68 8.59 -2.81
CA ILE A 305 0.36 7.73 -3.95
C ILE A 305 0.16 8.63 -5.18
N ASP A 306 0.86 8.33 -6.27
CA ASP A 306 0.57 8.91 -7.59
C ASP A 306 0.34 7.79 -8.63
N TYR A 307 -0.66 7.98 -9.49
CA TYR A 307 -1.00 7.09 -10.58
C TYR A 307 -0.99 7.85 -11.89
N ASP A 308 -0.23 7.36 -12.86
CA ASP A 308 -0.10 7.99 -14.16
C ASP A 308 0.03 6.97 -15.30
N SER A 309 0.06 7.48 -16.53
CA SER A 309 0.56 6.79 -17.71
C SER A 309 -0.23 5.52 -18.05
N GLY A 310 -1.54 5.51 -17.79
CA GLY A 310 -2.46 4.44 -18.16
C GLY A 310 -2.49 3.26 -17.19
N TYR A 311 -2.17 3.49 -15.92
CA TYR A 311 -2.21 2.43 -14.91
C TYR A 311 -3.64 1.97 -14.68
N GLN A 312 -3.88 0.66 -14.69
CA GLN A 312 -5.20 0.11 -14.35
C GLN A 312 -5.09 -0.99 -13.31
N GLY A 313 -5.57 -0.75 -12.10
CA GLY A 313 -5.44 -1.71 -11.01
C GLY A 313 -6.14 -1.33 -9.71
N LEU A 314 -6.20 -2.30 -8.81
CA LEU A 314 -6.80 -2.19 -7.48
C LEU A 314 -5.73 -1.92 -6.42
N THR A 315 -6.02 -1.00 -5.51
CA THR A 315 -5.26 -0.77 -4.27
C THR A 315 -6.21 -0.91 -3.08
N GLN A 316 -5.99 -1.92 -2.23
CA GLN A 316 -6.88 -2.23 -1.12
C GLN A 316 -6.15 -2.38 0.23
N PHE A 317 -6.79 -1.91 1.31
CA PHE A 317 -6.22 -1.84 2.68
C PHE A 317 -5.01 -0.92 2.73
N VAL A 318 -5.27 0.38 2.86
CA VAL A 318 -4.25 1.42 2.72
C VAL A 318 -4.27 2.34 3.93
N ILE A 319 -3.14 2.44 4.63
CA ILE A 319 -2.92 3.44 5.68
C ILE A 319 -2.03 4.53 5.09
N ILE A 320 -2.51 5.76 5.07
CA ILE A 320 -1.70 6.95 4.81
C ILE A 320 -1.71 7.82 6.07
N ASP A 321 -0.54 8.01 6.68
CA ASP A 321 -0.33 8.94 7.79
C ASP A 321 0.72 9.98 7.38
N ASN A 322 0.24 11.12 6.89
CA ASN A 322 1.06 12.29 6.57
C ASN A 322 0.82 13.43 7.57
N THR A 323 0.79 13.10 8.86
CA THR A 323 0.63 14.10 9.94
C THR A 323 1.93 14.79 10.38
N SER A 324 3.03 14.50 9.68
CA SER A 324 4.35 15.06 9.99
C SER A 324 4.49 16.57 9.71
N GLY A 325 3.49 17.20 9.08
CA GLY A 325 3.53 18.60 8.66
C GLY A 325 4.37 18.86 7.41
N ARG A 326 4.56 17.82 6.60
CA ARG A 326 5.26 17.78 5.32
C ARG A 326 4.38 17.00 4.34
N GLY A 327 4.49 17.29 3.04
CA GLY A 327 3.59 16.75 2.01
C GLY A 327 2.94 17.85 1.17
N ASP A 328 2.49 17.51 -0.03
CA ASP A 328 1.50 18.28 -0.80
C ASP A 328 0.14 17.56 -0.77
N LYS A 329 -0.25 16.94 -1.89
CA LYS A 329 -1.47 16.15 -1.99
C LYS A 329 -1.18 14.78 -1.35
N LEU A 330 -2.21 14.06 -0.93
CA LEU A 330 -2.02 12.66 -0.52
C LEU A 330 -2.06 11.74 -1.73
N ILE A 331 -2.96 12.02 -2.67
CA ILE A 331 -3.19 11.20 -3.85
C ILE A 331 -3.33 12.10 -5.06
N GLU A 332 -2.47 11.88 -6.05
CA GLU A 332 -2.63 12.40 -7.39
C GLU A 332 -2.98 11.25 -8.35
N ILE A 333 -3.84 11.56 -9.32
CA ILE A 333 -4.21 10.65 -10.38
C ILE A 333 -4.20 11.44 -11.70
N ASP A 334 -3.30 11.08 -12.60
CA ASP A 334 -3.21 11.54 -13.98
C ASP A 334 -3.32 10.34 -14.94
N SER A 335 -3.53 10.63 -16.23
CA SER A 335 -3.50 9.62 -17.27
C SER A 335 -2.54 9.98 -18.39
N SER A 336 -2.69 11.16 -18.98
CA SER A 336 -1.86 11.60 -20.09
C SER A 336 -1.98 13.10 -20.26
N ASP A 337 -0.85 13.78 -20.38
CA ASP A 337 -0.82 15.22 -20.62
C ASP A 337 -1.31 15.56 -22.05
N LYS A 338 -2.61 15.82 -22.18
CA LYS A 338 -3.36 16.36 -23.35
C LYS A 338 -2.80 16.00 -24.76
N PRO A 339 -3.56 15.29 -25.61
CA PRO A 339 -4.97 14.94 -25.47
C PRO A 339 -5.23 13.79 -24.48
N PHE A 340 -6.38 13.85 -23.78
CA PHE A 340 -6.85 12.83 -22.82
C PHE A 340 -7.45 11.61 -23.54
N ASP A 341 -6.74 11.09 -24.54
CA ASP A 341 -7.22 10.00 -25.41
C ASP A 341 -6.21 8.85 -25.55
N ASN A 342 -5.18 8.83 -24.71
CA ASN A 342 -4.26 7.69 -24.61
C ASN A 342 -4.99 6.46 -24.08
N ILE A 343 -4.66 5.29 -24.64
CA ILE A 343 -5.25 4.00 -24.28
C ILE A 343 -4.11 3.01 -23.97
N PRO A 344 -4.13 2.36 -22.80
CA PRO A 344 -5.09 2.52 -21.72
C PRO A 344 -5.06 3.93 -21.09
N SER A 345 -6.23 4.43 -20.68
CA SER A 345 -6.33 5.54 -19.73
C SER A 345 -6.06 5.00 -18.32
N THR A 346 -5.64 5.87 -17.41
CA THR A 346 -5.50 5.50 -16.00
C THR A 346 -6.90 5.26 -15.41
N ASP A 347 -7.09 4.08 -14.81
CA ASP A 347 -8.32 3.61 -14.18
C ASP A 347 -7.98 2.95 -12.84
N VAL A 348 -8.31 3.63 -11.75
CA VAL A 348 -7.85 3.26 -10.42
C VAL A 348 -8.99 2.97 -9.46
N GLU A 349 -8.84 1.85 -8.76
CA GLU A 349 -9.79 1.42 -7.73
C GLU A 349 -9.11 1.46 -6.36
N ILE A 350 -9.57 2.33 -5.46
CA ILE A 350 -9.04 2.47 -4.09
C ILE A 350 -10.10 2.02 -3.09
N LEU A 351 -9.82 0.92 -2.39
CA LEU A 351 -10.74 0.29 -1.45
C LEU A 351 -10.15 0.24 -0.03
N ASN A 352 -10.97 0.49 0.99
CA ASN A 352 -10.56 0.32 2.38
C ASN A 352 -9.29 1.13 2.73
N MET A 353 -9.32 2.43 2.43
CA MET A 353 -8.24 3.35 2.79
C MET A 353 -8.60 4.15 4.04
N THR A 354 -7.62 4.43 4.88
CA THR A 354 -7.66 5.51 5.87
C THR A 354 -6.49 6.44 5.61
N ALA A 355 -6.79 7.65 5.16
CA ALA A 355 -5.81 8.67 4.82
C ALA A 355 -5.94 9.88 5.75
N VAL A 356 -4.88 10.21 6.47
CA VAL A 356 -4.85 11.28 7.46
C VAL A 356 -3.68 12.21 7.18
N THR A 357 -3.95 13.51 7.13
CA THR A 357 -2.94 14.54 6.92
C THR A 357 -3.20 15.79 7.75
N SER A 358 -2.12 16.51 8.07
CA SER A 358 -2.20 17.86 8.62
C SER A 358 -2.41 18.94 7.55
N GLU A 359 -2.36 18.57 6.27
CA GLU A 359 -2.42 19.53 5.16
C GLU A 359 -3.77 20.23 5.03
N THR A 360 -3.70 21.48 4.53
CA THR A 360 -4.86 22.35 4.32
C THR A 360 -5.17 22.60 2.84
N GLY A 361 -4.33 22.07 1.94
CA GLY A 361 -4.55 22.06 0.49
C GLY A 361 -5.58 21.02 0.05
N LYS A 362 -5.60 20.74 -1.26
CA LYS A 362 -6.35 19.61 -1.84
C LYS A 362 -5.55 18.33 -1.62
N VAL A 363 -6.20 17.28 -1.13
CA VAL A 363 -5.49 16.04 -0.74
C VAL A 363 -5.73 14.88 -1.69
N ILE A 364 -6.81 14.90 -2.48
CA ILE A 364 -7.02 14.00 -3.61
C ILE A 364 -7.26 14.88 -4.84
N ASN A 365 -6.46 14.67 -5.88
CA ASN A 365 -6.56 15.39 -7.14
C ASN A 365 -6.66 14.40 -8.30
N ALA A 366 -7.81 14.37 -8.97
CA ALA A 366 -8.00 13.55 -10.17
C ALA A 366 -8.08 14.43 -11.42
N ARG A 367 -7.23 14.17 -12.41
CA ARG A 367 -7.11 15.01 -13.60
C ARG A 367 -6.93 14.20 -14.88
N ALA A 368 -6.87 14.91 -16.00
CA ALA A 368 -6.43 14.38 -17.29
C ALA A 368 -7.18 13.18 -17.88
N GLY A 369 -8.48 13.06 -17.61
CA GLY A 369 -9.29 11.97 -18.16
C GLY A 369 -9.09 10.64 -17.44
N THR A 370 -8.62 10.65 -16.20
CA THR A 370 -8.60 9.48 -15.33
C THR A 370 -10.00 8.93 -15.04
N ASP A 371 -10.09 7.63 -14.81
CA ASP A 371 -11.19 6.97 -14.11
C ASP A 371 -10.74 6.64 -12.68
N LEU A 372 -11.59 6.96 -11.71
CA LEU A 372 -11.32 6.83 -10.29
C LEU A 372 -12.56 6.32 -9.56
N SER A 373 -12.39 5.18 -8.91
CA SER A 373 -13.35 4.60 -7.99
C SER A 373 -12.79 4.54 -6.57
N ILE A 374 -13.47 5.15 -5.59
CA ILE A 374 -13.07 5.09 -4.17
C ILE A 374 -14.20 4.48 -3.35
N TYR A 375 -13.89 3.41 -2.63
CA TYR A 375 -14.86 2.63 -1.89
C TYR A 375 -14.41 2.44 -0.44
N ASN A 376 -15.37 2.47 0.48
CA ASN A 376 -15.15 2.11 1.89
C ASN A 376 -13.94 2.81 2.50
N SER A 377 -13.78 4.12 2.28
CA SER A 377 -12.56 4.83 2.64
C SER A 377 -12.81 6.04 3.53
N VAL A 378 -11.78 6.44 4.26
CA VAL A 378 -11.79 7.51 5.25
C VAL A 378 -10.70 8.51 4.88
N VAL A 379 -11.05 9.79 4.76
CA VAL A 379 -10.11 10.88 4.50
C VAL A 379 -10.27 11.94 5.59
N VAL A 380 -9.16 12.32 6.22
CA VAL A 380 -9.10 13.32 7.29
C VAL A 380 -8.01 14.33 6.96
N THR A 381 -8.32 15.62 7.00
CA THR A 381 -7.37 16.70 6.69
C THR A 381 -7.22 17.70 7.83
N GLY A 382 -6.26 18.62 7.72
CA GLY A 382 -6.09 19.76 8.64
C GLY A 382 -7.19 20.83 8.54
N GLY A 383 -8.34 20.52 7.95
CA GLY A 383 -9.43 21.46 7.62
C GLY A 383 -9.39 22.00 6.19
N GLY A 384 -8.62 21.35 5.31
CA GLY A 384 -8.47 21.69 3.89
C GLY A 384 -9.56 21.12 2.98
N PHE A 385 -9.17 20.78 1.75
CA PHE A 385 -10.04 20.29 0.68
C PHE A 385 -9.84 18.79 0.47
N CYS A 386 -10.92 18.00 0.47
CA CYS A 386 -10.78 16.55 0.31
C CYS A 386 -10.51 16.12 -1.14
N LEU A 387 -11.41 16.48 -2.06
CA LEU A 387 -11.37 16.04 -3.45
C LEU A 387 -11.50 17.21 -4.41
N ASP A 388 -10.59 17.27 -5.37
CA ASP A 388 -10.61 18.14 -6.53
C ASP A 388 -10.58 17.31 -7.83
N ILE A 389 -11.28 17.81 -8.86
CA ILE A 389 -11.31 17.18 -10.18
C ILE A 389 -11.14 18.25 -11.24
N ASP A 390 -10.07 18.18 -12.01
CA ASP A 390 -9.71 19.26 -12.93
C ASP A 390 -10.54 19.25 -14.23
N ASN A 391 -10.95 18.09 -14.77
CA ASN A 391 -11.46 18.03 -16.16
C ASN A 391 -12.81 17.32 -16.30
N SER A 392 -13.64 17.79 -17.25
CA SER A 392 -14.94 17.18 -17.54
C SER A 392 -14.83 15.76 -18.10
N GLU A 393 -13.72 15.47 -18.75
CA GLU A 393 -13.33 14.16 -19.25
C GLU A 393 -13.12 13.19 -18.09
N THR A 394 -12.43 13.61 -17.03
CA THR A 394 -12.29 12.83 -15.78
C THR A 394 -13.66 12.52 -15.18
N VAL A 395 -14.56 13.52 -15.09
CA VAL A 395 -15.94 13.26 -14.62
C VAL A 395 -16.69 12.27 -15.52
N THR A 396 -16.48 12.33 -16.83
CA THR A 396 -17.13 11.45 -17.79
C THR A 396 -16.65 10.01 -17.62
N ASN A 397 -15.34 9.81 -17.53
CA ASN A 397 -14.69 8.52 -17.36
C ASN A 397 -14.84 7.95 -15.94
N MET A 398 -15.15 8.78 -14.94
CA MET A 398 -15.53 8.28 -13.62
C MET A 398 -16.98 7.77 -13.57
N THR A 399 -17.78 8.02 -14.61
CA THR A 399 -19.24 7.78 -14.57
C THR A 399 -19.80 6.91 -15.70
N ASP A 400 -18.95 6.31 -16.54
CA ASP A 400 -19.34 5.38 -17.59
C ASP A 400 -19.72 3.99 -17.07
N GLU A 401 -19.08 3.51 -16.00
CA GLU A 401 -19.41 2.23 -15.35
C GLU A 401 -20.48 2.41 -14.27
N GLU A 402 -20.33 3.43 -13.43
CA GLU A 402 -21.18 3.68 -12.25
C GLU A 402 -21.44 5.18 -12.04
N ALA A 403 -22.70 5.55 -11.82
CA ALA A 403 -23.05 6.97 -11.69
C ALA A 403 -22.47 7.63 -10.42
N THR A 404 -22.21 6.84 -9.38
CA THR A 404 -21.60 7.27 -8.13
C THR A 404 -20.39 6.39 -7.80
N PRO A 405 -19.20 6.67 -8.37
CA PRO A 405 -18.00 5.86 -8.18
C PRO A 405 -17.34 6.05 -6.80
N LEU A 406 -17.77 7.06 -6.03
CA LEU A 406 -17.29 7.33 -4.67
C LEU A 406 -18.31 6.79 -3.67
N ARG A 407 -18.04 5.61 -3.10
CA ARG A 407 -19.05 4.82 -2.36
C ARG A 407 -18.64 4.54 -0.93
N SER A 408 -19.50 4.95 0.01
CA SER A 408 -19.23 4.79 1.45
C SER A 408 -17.89 5.44 1.85
N VAL A 409 -17.67 6.67 1.38
CA VAL A 409 -16.49 7.47 1.66
C VAL A 409 -16.80 8.48 2.77
N LEU A 410 -15.99 8.50 3.82
CA LEU A 410 -16.13 9.43 4.95
C LEU A 410 -15.07 10.53 4.80
N LEU A 411 -15.51 11.79 4.75
CA LEU A 411 -14.65 12.97 4.56
C LEU A 411 -14.71 13.94 5.75
N ASP A 412 -13.61 14.09 6.49
CA ASP A 412 -13.47 15.00 7.63
C ASP A 412 -12.47 16.08 7.22
N CYS A 413 -13.01 17.08 6.53
CA CYS A 413 -12.27 18.20 5.95
C CYS A 413 -13.15 19.45 5.92
N GLY A 414 -12.53 20.60 5.65
CA GLY A 414 -13.27 21.86 5.57
C GLY A 414 -14.16 21.94 4.34
N THR A 415 -13.73 21.36 3.22
CA THR A 415 -14.49 21.32 1.96
C THR A 415 -14.34 19.95 1.28
N PRO A 416 -15.39 19.12 1.32
CA PRO A 416 -15.37 17.77 0.76
C PRO A 416 -15.19 17.71 -0.77
N ALA A 417 -15.96 18.52 -1.50
CA ALA A 417 -15.88 18.67 -2.95
C ALA A 417 -15.41 20.10 -3.27
N TYR A 418 -14.19 20.22 -3.81
CA TYR A 418 -13.54 21.49 -4.08
C TYR A 418 -13.52 21.80 -5.57
N ASP A 419 -13.70 23.07 -5.91
CA ASP A 419 -13.60 23.62 -7.25
C ASP A 419 -12.53 24.71 -7.19
N ASP A 420 -11.37 24.42 -7.76
CA ASP A 420 -10.23 25.33 -7.78
C ASP A 420 -10.35 26.40 -8.89
N GLY A 421 -11.43 26.36 -9.68
CA GLY A 421 -11.70 27.24 -10.81
C GLY A 421 -11.00 26.83 -12.11
N ASN A 422 -10.27 25.71 -12.12
CA ASN A 422 -9.61 25.13 -13.28
C ASN A 422 -10.46 24.06 -13.96
N GLY A 423 -10.24 23.92 -15.28
CA GLY A 423 -10.80 22.90 -16.18
C GLY A 423 -12.32 22.60 -16.15
N GLY A 424 -13.11 23.42 -15.46
CA GLY A 424 -14.55 23.59 -15.68
C GLY A 424 -15.46 22.64 -14.91
N VAL A 425 -14.95 21.96 -13.88
CA VAL A 425 -15.74 21.06 -13.03
C VAL A 425 -16.20 21.82 -11.78
N SER A 426 -17.51 21.87 -11.55
CA SER A 426 -18.05 22.55 -10.37
C SER A 426 -18.05 21.65 -9.13
N ALA A 427 -17.98 22.25 -7.94
CA ALA A 427 -18.12 21.52 -6.68
C ALA A 427 -19.43 20.71 -6.60
N ALA A 428 -20.51 21.18 -7.25
CA ALA A 428 -21.77 20.45 -7.32
C ALA A 428 -21.69 19.21 -8.22
N THR A 429 -20.83 19.24 -9.25
CA THR A 429 -20.55 18.09 -10.11
C THR A 429 -19.78 17.03 -9.34
N ILE A 430 -18.72 17.42 -8.61
CA ILE A 430 -17.92 16.51 -7.78
C ILE A 430 -18.78 15.91 -6.67
N ALA A 431 -19.59 16.73 -5.99
CA ALA A 431 -20.49 16.26 -4.94
C ALA A 431 -21.51 15.21 -5.43
N ALA A 432 -21.85 15.20 -6.73
CA ALA A 432 -22.80 14.23 -7.29
C ALA A 432 -22.18 12.83 -7.53
N LEU A 433 -20.85 12.69 -7.44
CA LEU A 433 -20.14 11.41 -7.59
C LEU A 433 -20.21 10.54 -6.33
N PHE A 434 -20.56 11.14 -5.19
CA PHE A 434 -20.71 10.43 -3.92
C PHE A 434 -22.05 9.72 -3.81
N ASP A 435 -22.03 8.47 -3.34
CA ASP A 435 -23.24 7.73 -3.03
C ASP A 435 -23.93 8.21 -1.74
N ALA A 436 -25.10 7.66 -1.47
CA ALA A 436 -25.89 8.01 -0.29
C ALA A 436 -25.30 7.52 1.06
N ASN A 437 -24.31 6.63 1.04
CA ASN A 437 -23.63 6.15 2.24
C ASN A 437 -22.38 6.97 2.57
N SER A 438 -21.89 7.75 1.62
CA SER A 438 -20.78 8.67 1.82
C SER A 438 -21.21 9.84 2.72
N ASN A 439 -20.28 10.35 3.53
CA ASN A 439 -20.57 11.39 4.51
C ASN A 439 -19.49 12.47 4.49
N ALA A 440 -19.91 13.64 4.03
CA ALA A 440 -19.10 14.84 3.85
C ALA A 440 -19.10 15.77 5.10
N ASP A 441 -19.96 15.47 6.08
CA ASP A 441 -20.14 16.24 7.32
C ASP A 441 -19.97 15.32 8.55
N TYR A 442 -18.93 14.46 8.54
CA TYR A 442 -18.63 13.57 9.67
C TYR A 442 -17.43 14.07 10.47
N THR A 443 -17.40 13.75 11.77
CA THR A 443 -16.22 13.93 12.60
C THR A 443 -15.65 12.56 12.90
N ASN A 444 -14.39 12.37 12.54
CA ASN A 444 -13.73 11.10 12.74
C ASN A 444 -13.61 10.75 14.23
N SER A 445 -13.58 9.46 14.51
CA SER A 445 -13.32 8.92 15.85
C SER A 445 -12.11 8.00 15.87
N LEU A 446 -11.21 8.17 14.90
CA LEU A 446 -10.04 7.33 14.72
C LEU A 446 -9.21 7.31 16.01
N THR A 447 -8.74 6.14 16.35
CA THR A 447 -7.73 5.92 17.39
C THR A 447 -6.41 5.62 16.72
N ASP A 448 -5.29 5.97 17.36
CA ASP A 448 -3.96 5.66 16.82
C ASP A 448 -3.79 6.19 15.37
N THR A 449 -4.36 7.37 15.10
CA THR A 449 -4.45 8.06 13.81
C THR A 449 -5.34 7.38 12.76
N PHE A 450 -5.26 6.05 12.55
CA PHE A 450 -5.90 5.38 11.40
C PHE A 450 -6.83 4.21 11.76
N VAL A 451 -6.89 3.81 13.04
CA VAL A 451 -7.72 2.68 13.49
C VAL A 451 -9.15 3.14 13.70
N ASN A 452 -10.12 2.46 13.06
CA ASN A 452 -11.53 2.82 13.18
C ASN A 452 -12.03 2.92 14.63
N GLY A 453 -12.67 4.03 14.93
CA GLY A 453 -13.43 4.21 16.16
C GLY A 453 -14.91 3.92 15.98
N GLY A 454 -15.73 4.49 16.87
CA GLY A 454 -17.17 4.26 16.89
C GLY A 454 -17.91 4.86 15.68
N THR A 455 -17.45 5.98 15.14
CA THR A 455 -18.05 6.65 13.98
C THR A 455 -17.82 5.84 12.71
N GLU A 456 -16.58 5.46 12.44
CA GLU A 456 -16.21 4.67 11.25
C GLU A 456 -16.87 3.28 11.31
N ALA A 457 -16.89 2.64 12.48
CA ALA A 457 -17.55 1.35 12.68
C ALA A 457 -19.08 1.39 12.53
N ALA A 458 -19.71 2.56 12.65
CA ALA A 458 -21.14 2.75 12.44
C ALA A 458 -21.50 3.05 10.97
N ALA A 459 -20.52 3.35 10.13
CA ALA A 459 -20.74 3.63 8.72
C ALA A 459 -21.24 2.38 7.97
N THR A 460 -22.10 2.60 6.99
CA THR A 460 -22.57 1.51 6.11
C THR A 460 -21.54 1.31 5.02
N ALA A 461 -20.87 0.15 5.01
CA ALA A 461 -19.92 -0.19 3.96
C ALA A 461 -20.63 -0.57 2.65
N ALA A 462 -20.05 -0.17 1.53
CA ALA A 462 -20.35 -0.67 0.20
C ALA A 462 -20.02 -2.17 0.15
N ALA A 463 -20.91 -2.95 -0.46
CA ALA A 463 -20.81 -4.41 -0.56
C ALA A 463 -20.98 -4.93 -1.99
N ASP A 464 -21.33 -4.05 -2.94
CA ASP A 464 -21.43 -4.40 -4.36
C ASP A 464 -20.28 -3.72 -5.10
N PHE A 465 -19.37 -4.54 -5.60
CA PHE A 465 -18.19 -4.14 -6.36
C PHE A 465 -18.28 -4.56 -7.82
N SER A 466 -19.45 -5.02 -8.29
CA SER A 466 -19.59 -5.66 -9.60
C SER A 466 -19.37 -4.73 -10.80
N ALA A 467 -19.39 -3.42 -10.57
CA ALA A 467 -19.08 -2.40 -11.57
C ALA A 467 -17.56 -2.20 -11.76
N LEU A 468 -16.73 -2.60 -10.80
CA LEU A 468 -15.28 -2.43 -10.85
C LEU A 468 -14.63 -3.38 -11.88
N GLU A 469 -13.68 -2.88 -12.68
CA GLU A 469 -12.92 -3.68 -13.64
C GLU A 469 -12.19 -4.84 -12.95
N ASN A 470 -11.63 -4.58 -11.76
CA ASN A 470 -10.88 -5.53 -10.94
C ASN A 470 -11.73 -6.15 -9.82
N SER A 471 -13.06 -6.18 -9.97
CA SER A 471 -14.00 -6.76 -8.99
C SER A 471 -13.68 -8.19 -8.53
N ALA A 472 -13.02 -8.99 -9.37
CA ALA A 472 -12.59 -10.35 -9.02
C ALA A 472 -11.37 -10.40 -8.09
N ALA A 473 -10.61 -9.31 -8.00
CA ALA A 473 -9.44 -9.15 -7.14
C ALA A 473 -9.80 -8.61 -5.74
N VAL A 474 -10.97 -7.95 -5.60
CA VAL A 474 -11.44 -7.37 -4.35
C VAL A 474 -11.55 -8.41 -3.23
N GLN A 475 -10.87 -8.13 -2.11
CA GLN A 475 -11.00 -8.90 -0.88
C GLN A 475 -12.22 -8.41 -0.09
N ALA A 476 -13.02 -9.35 0.43
CA ALA A 476 -14.25 -9.01 1.13
C ALA A 476 -13.97 -8.30 2.46
N ALA A 477 -14.38 -7.03 2.56
CA ALA A 477 -14.35 -6.23 3.78
C ALA A 477 -15.73 -5.59 4.01
N ALA A 478 -16.30 -5.80 5.19
CA ALA A 478 -17.63 -5.31 5.55
C ALA A 478 -17.57 -4.07 6.47
N TYR A 479 -16.58 -3.21 6.25
CA TYR A 479 -16.32 -2.01 7.03
C TYR A 479 -15.73 -0.91 6.14
N VAL A 480 -15.84 0.34 6.60
CA VAL A 480 -15.24 1.54 5.98
C VAL A 480 -13.93 1.87 6.68
N GLY A 481 -12.88 2.25 5.96
CA GLY A 481 -11.53 2.49 6.48
C GLY A 481 -10.59 1.30 6.27
N ALA A 482 -9.32 1.48 6.61
CA ALA A 482 -8.26 0.50 6.44
C ALA A 482 -8.20 -0.57 7.54
N VAL A 483 -8.53 -0.21 8.78
CA VAL A 483 -8.36 -1.09 9.95
C VAL A 483 -9.67 -1.18 10.73
N ASN A 484 -10.25 -2.39 10.82
CA ASN A 484 -11.55 -2.63 11.43
C ASN A 484 -11.51 -2.67 12.97
N GLY A 485 -11.07 -1.55 13.57
CA GLY A 485 -10.91 -1.39 15.01
C GLY A 485 -9.69 -2.13 15.57
N ALA A 486 -9.46 -1.98 16.87
CA ALA A 486 -8.21 -2.41 17.52
C ALA A 486 -7.89 -3.92 17.48
N ALA A 487 -8.85 -4.77 17.07
CA ALA A 487 -8.62 -6.20 16.90
C ALA A 487 -8.04 -6.56 15.52
N ASP A 488 -8.06 -5.62 14.58
CA ASP A 488 -7.49 -5.76 13.25
C ASP A 488 -6.04 -5.24 13.27
N THR A 489 -5.09 -6.15 13.09
CA THR A 489 -3.67 -5.92 13.37
C THR A 489 -2.78 -6.25 12.17
N TRP A 490 -3.31 -6.24 10.95
CA TRP A 490 -2.54 -6.60 9.74
C TRP A 490 -1.29 -5.75 9.52
N TRP A 491 -1.29 -4.51 10.03
CA TRP A 491 -0.17 -3.55 9.95
C TRP A 491 0.90 -3.77 11.03
N GLN A 492 0.63 -4.59 12.05
CA GLN A 492 1.53 -4.74 13.21
C GLN A 492 2.66 -5.76 12.94
N GLY A 493 3.80 -5.56 13.57
CA GLY A 493 4.98 -6.43 13.56
C GLY A 493 5.99 -6.09 12.47
N TRP A 494 5.50 -5.66 11.30
CA TRP A 494 6.32 -5.44 10.11
C TRP A 494 6.39 -3.99 9.67
N THR A 495 5.64 -3.08 10.28
CA THR A 495 5.76 -1.64 10.04
C THR A 495 6.67 -1.00 11.08
N CYS A 496 7.06 0.25 10.86
CA CYS A 496 7.80 1.09 11.81
C CYS A 496 7.16 2.48 11.94
N ASP A 497 7.46 3.17 13.06
CA ASP A 497 6.94 4.50 13.42
C ASP A 497 5.40 4.65 13.40
N LEU A 498 4.71 3.53 13.54
CA LEU A 498 3.27 3.48 13.85
C LEU A 498 3.04 3.12 15.32
N PRO A 499 1.85 3.39 15.89
CA PRO A 499 1.56 3.14 17.30
C PRO A 499 1.90 1.70 17.74
N GLY A 500 2.77 1.59 18.75
CA GLY A 500 3.19 0.29 19.28
C GLY A 500 4.19 -0.50 18.43
N GLN A 501 4.69 0.07 17.33
CA GLN A 501 5.71 -0.54 16.48
C GLN A 501 7.12 -0.05 16.84
N ALA A 502 8.13 -0.72 16.28
CA ALA A 502 9.53 -0.30 16.40
C ALA A 502 9.77 1.02 15.65
N SER A 503 10.85 1.74 16.01
CA SER A 503 11.17 2.98 15.31
C SER A 503 11.74 2.68 13.90
N CYS A 504 11.46 3.53 12.91
CA CYS A 504 12.14 3.42 11.62
C CYS A 504 13.62 3.80 11.71
N LEU A 505 14.05 4.42 12.82
CA LEU A 505 15.46 4.61 13.14
C LEU A 505 16.16 3.32 13.59
N ASP A 506 15.41 2.32 14.07
CA ASP A 506 15.99 1.04 14.49
C ASP A 506 16.37 0.18 13.28
N ILE A 507 17.51 -0.50 13.39
CA ILE A 507 17.97 -1.47 12.38
C ILE A 507 17.71 -2.89 12.89
N PRO A 508 16.94 -3.73 12.17
CA PRO A 508 16.69 -5.11 12.56
C PRO A 508 17.97 -5.91 12.80
N ALA A 509 17.93 -6.88 13.71
CA ALA A 509 19.04 -7.80 13.93
C ALA A 509 19.23 -8.73 12.72
N ALA A 510 20.48 -9.02 12.37
CA ALA A 510 20.82 -9.97 11.31
C ALA A 510 20.95 -11.40 11.84
N GLY A 511 20.48 -12.39 11.08
CA GLY A 511 20.65 -13.82 11.37
C GLY A 511 19.63 -14.45 12.31
N ASN A 512 18.39 -13.94 12.33
CA ASN A 512 17.29 -14.48 13.15
C ASN A 512 16.67 -15.76 12.58
#